data_AF-A0A1V5VXK0-F1
#
_entry.id   AF-A0A1V5VXK0-F1
#
_cell.length_a   1.000
_cell.length_b   1.000
_cell.length_c   1.000
_cell.angle_alpha   90.00
_cell.angle_beta   90.00
_cell.angle_gamma   90.00
#
_symmetry.space_group_name_H-M   'P 1'
#
loop_
_entity.id
_entity.type
_entity.pdbx_description
1 polymer ?
#
loop_
_entity_poly.entity_id
_entity_poly.type
_entity_poly.pdbx_seq_one_letter_code
_entity_poly.pdbx_strand_id
1 'polypeptide(L)'
;MEYGLEVLIAISRFWTQRVTLSPTKRMYMILGVTGPNEYENNVSNNWYTNYFARWCLQYTLETISWVKRVANEQFAELSQRIGFDENFEVIRWTDIIKNMYLPEDVTYDIILQQDGYLDKDLSTVQDIPADQRPINQHWSWDRILRSCYIKQADVVQGLYVFEQDFDSETITRNFNFYEARCVHESSLSPCIHSVVASKIGNVDKAYELYVRTARLDLDDYNKEAHEGLHITSMAGTWLAIVQGFAGLRWNQYGLSLNPHIPKHWKEFSFKLIYKGALLTITVSSSTVNILLESGFVPSISVCNQTYSLQAGVELSIPIDK
;
A
#
# COMPACT_ATOMS: atom_id res chain seq x y z
N MET A 1 -16.61 7.13 16.41
CA MET A 1 -17.77 6.30 16.02
C MET A 1 -18.78 7.08 15.19
N GLU A 2 -18.92 8.39 15.39
CA GLU A 2 -20.01 9.20 14.81
C GLU A 2 -20.16 9.15 13.28
N TYR A 3 -19.08 8.93 12.51
CA TYR A 3 -19.17 8.99 11.04
C TYR A 3 -18.61 7.76 10.30
N GLY A 4 -17.59 7.10 10.85
CA GLY A 4 -16.82 6.10 10.10
C GLY A 4 -17.62 4.85 9.70
N LEU A 5 -18.50 4.34 10.57
CA LEU A 5 -19.23 3.10 10.28
C LEU A 5 -20.25 3.28 9.14
N GLU A 6 -20.93 4.42 9.08
CA GLU A 6 -21.85 4.73 7.98
C GLU A 6 -21.14 4.75 6.63
N VAL A 7 -19.96 5.37 6.58
CA VAL A 7 -19.12 5.41 5.37
C VAL A 7 -18.70 4.00 4.96
N LEU A 8 -18.26 3.16 5.90
CA LEU A 8 -17.88 1.77 5.64
C LEU A 8 -19.04 0.93 5.08
N ILE A 9 -20.25 1.08 5.64
CA ILE A 9 -21.47 0.42 5.16
C ILE A 9 -21.81 0.90 3.74
N ALA A 10 -21.73 2.21 3.47
CA ALA A 10 -22.01 2.76 2.15
C ALA A 10 -21.03 2.25 1.08
N ILE A 11 -19.73 2.19 1.39
CA ILE A 11 -18.70 1.63 0.48
C ILE A 11 -18.94 0.12 0.27
N SER A 12 -19.31 -0.62 1.33
CA SER A 12 -19.62 -2.05 1.24
C SER A 12 -20.84 -2.34 0.35
N ARG A 13 -21.87 -1.49 0.42
CA ARG A 13 -23.04 -1.54 -0.48
C ARG A 13 -22.63 -1.29 -1.94
N PHE A 14 -21.77 -0.31 -2.19
CA PHE A 14 -21.24 -0.05 -3.53
C PHE A 14 -20.50 -1.28 -4.10
N TRP A 15 -19.56 -1.86 -3.34
CA TRP A 15 -18.82 -3.03 -3.80
C TRP A 15 -19.74 -4.24 -4.06
N THR A 16 -20.76 -4.42 -3.22
CA THR A 16 -21.76 -5.48 -3.38
C THR A 16 -22.57 -5.35 -4.66
N GLN A 17 -22.85 -4.13 -5.11
CA GLN A 17 -23.50 -3.85 -6.40
C GLN A 17 -22.54 -4.02 -7.59
N ARG A 18 -21.23 -3.84 -7.36
CA ARG A 18 -20.21 -3.83 -8.40
C ARG A 18 -19.70 -5.22 -8.79
N VAL A 19 -19.79 -6.19 -7.90
CA VAL A 19 -19.38 -7.58 -8.13
C VAL A 19 -20.38 -8.34 -9.00
N THR A 20 -19.88 -9.26 -9.82
CA THR A 20 -20.67 -10.19 -10.63
C THR A 20 -20.34 -11.63 -10.24
N LEU A 21 -21.34 -12.44 -9.90
CA LEU A 21 -21.13 -13.88 -9.69
C LEU A 21 -20.98 -14.57 -11.05
N SER A 22 -19.79 -15.09 -11.33
CA SER A 22 -19.53 -15.82 -12.56
C SER A 22 -20.18 -17.21 -12.53
N PRO A 23 -21.04 -17.57 -13.51
CA PRO A 23 -21.65 -18.89 -13.55
C PRO A 23 -20.64 -20.01 -13.86
N THR A 24 -19.54 -19.69 -14.52
CA THR A 24 -18.50 -20.66 -14.91
C THR A 24 -17.46 -20.85 -13.82
N LYS A 25 -16.97 -19.75 -13.23
CA LYS A 25 -15.97 -19.81 -12.15
C LYS A 25 -16.56 -20.03 -10.76
N ARG A 26 -17.88 -19.80 -10.59
CA ARG A 26 -18.58 -19.84 -9.30
C ARG A 26 -17.93 -18.93 -8.24
N MET A 27 -17.39 -17.81 -8.70
CA MET A 27 -16.73 -16.79 -7.88
C MET A 27 -17.23 -15.40 -8.26
N TYR A 28 -17.18 -14.48 -7.31
CA TYR A 28 -17.42 -13.05 -7.53
C TYR A 28 -16.22 -12.44 -8.24
N MET A 29 -16.50 -11.73 -9.32
CA MET A 29 -15.54 -11.08 -10.20
C MET A 29 -15.90 -9.61 -10.32
N ILE A 30 -14.90 -8.76 -10.56
CA ILE A 30 -15.10 -7.34 -10.87
C ILE A 30 -14.59 -7.10 -12.28
N LEU A 31 -15.52 -6.88 -13.21
CA LEU A 31 -15.23 -6.77 -14.64
C LEU A 31 -15.25 -5.31 -15.09
N GLY A 32 -14.43 -4.93 -16.07
CA GLY A 32 -14.45 -3.60 -16.67
C GLY A 32 -14.00 -2.50 -15.70
N VAL A 33 -12.81 -2.65 -15.14
CA VAL A 33 -12.21 -1.70 -14.18
C VAL A 33 -10.90 -1.13 -14.72
N THR A 34 -10.46 -0.05 -14.10
CA THR A 34 -9.10 0.47 -14.19
C THR A 34 -8.52 0.40 -12.78
N GLY A 35 -7.43 -0.36 -12.61
CA GLY A 35 -6.69 -0.39 -11.35
C GLY A 35 -5.84 0.87 -11.17
N PRO A 36 -4.97 0.93 -10.14
CA PRO A 36 -3.97 1.98 -10.03
C PRO A 36 -3.12 2.16 -11.30
N ASN A 37 -2.82 1.08 -12.03
CA ASN A 37 -2.16 1.20 -13.33
C ASN A 37 -3.12 1.68 -14.42
N GLU A 38 -3.12 2.99 -14.70
CA GLU A 38 -3.99 3.60 -15.71
C GLU A 38 -3.62 3.27 -17.16
N TYR A 39 -2.47 2.61 -17.40
CA TYR A 39 -2.11 2.07 -18.72
C TYR A 39 -2.85 0.77 -19.04
N GLU A 40 -3.74 0.35 -18.13
CA GLU A 40 -4.69 -0.73 -18.31
C GLU A 40 -6.07 -0.17 -18.00
N ASN A 41 -6.98 -0.21 -18.96
CA ASN A 41 -8.36 0.20 -18.73
C ASN A 41 -9.33 -0.86 -19.22
N ASN A 42 -10.54 -0.86 -18.65
CA ASN A 42 -11.59 -1.84 -18.95
C ASN A 42 -11.14 -3.30 -18.77
N VAL A 43 -10.22 -3.55 -17.84
CA VAL A 43 -9.71 -4.89 -17.54
C VAL A 43 -10.64 -5.65 -16.60
N SER A 44 -10.47 -6.97 -16.52
CA SER A 44 -11.23 -7.81 -15.60
C SER A 44 -10.35 -8.31 -14.46
N ASN A 45 -10.89 -8.27 -13.24
CA ASN A 45 -10.27 -8.81 -12.04
C ASN A 45 -8.91 -8.20 -11.74
N ASN A 46 -8.80 -6.87 -11.81
CA ASN A 46 -7.61 -6.23 -11.27
C ASN A 46 -7.43 -6.66 -9.80
N TRP A 47 -6.30 -7.29 -9.48
CA TRP A 47 -6.12 -7.93 -8.18
C TRP A 47 -6.22 -6.92 -7.04
N TYR A 48 -5.59 -5.74 -7.16
CA TYR A 48 -5.68 -4.69 -6.16
C TYR A 48 -7.14 -4.31 -5.88
N THR A 49 -7.93 -4.09 -6.93
CA THR A 49 -9.35 -3.75 -6.83
C THR A 49 -10.17 -4.84 -6.15
N ASN A 50 -10.01 -6.11 -6.58
CA ASN A 50 -10.74 -7.24 -6.00
C ASN A 50 -10.37 -7.46 -4.52
N TYR A 51 -9.07 -7.39 -4.20
CA TYR A 51 -8.56 -7.57 -2.84
C TYR A 51 -9.06 -6.45 -1.93
N PHE A 52 -8.99 -5.20 -2.37
CA PHE A 52 -9.45 -4.05 -1.60
C PHE A 52 -10.96 -4.08 -1.38
N ALA A 53 -11.75 -4.49 -2.38
CA ALA A 53 -13.20 -4.66 -2.24
C ALA A 53 -13.52 -5.74 -1.18
N ARG A 54 -12.87 -6.90 -1.25
CA ARG A 54 -13.00 -7.98 -0.25
C ARG A 54 -12.60 -7.50 1.15
N TRP A 55 -11.47 -6.81 1.26
CA TRP A 55 -10.97 -6.27 2.52
C TRP A 55 -11.95 -5.26 3.13
N CYS A 56 -12.53 -4.36 2.32
CA CYS A 56 -13.48 -3.36 2.78
C CYS A 56 -14.74 -4.01 3.38
N LEU A 57 -15.29 -5.05 2.74
CA LEU A 57 -16.41 -5.81 3.27
C LEU A 57 -16.05 -6.47 4.60
N GLN A 58 -14.88 -7.13 4.67
CA GLN A 58 -14.40 -7.81 5.87
C GLN A 58 -14.21 -6.83 7.03
N TYR A 59 -13.49 -5.73 6.79
CA TYR A 59 -13.25 -4.69 7.80
C TYR A 59 -14.54 -4.03 8.28
N THR A 60 -15.53 -3.87 7.39
CA THR A 60 -16.85 -3.36 7.77
C THR A 60 -17.58 -4.31 8.71
N LEU A 61 -17.57 -5.62 8.45
CA LEU A 61 -18.19 -6.62 9.34
C LEU A 61 -17.49 -6.68 10.71
N GLU A 62 -16.16 -6.60 10.74
CA GLU A 62 -15.38 -6.53 11.99
C GLU A 62 -15.73 -5.27 12.78
N THR A 63 -15.84 -4.13 12.09
CA THR A 63 -16.20 -2.85 12.69
C THR A 63 -17.63 -2.86 13.23
N ILE A 64 -18.61 -3.40 12.49
CA ILE A 64 -19.98 -3.61 12.98
C ILE A 64 -19.96 -4.44 14.26
N SER A 65 -19.24 -5.55 14.24
CA SER A 65 -19.11 -6.45 15.40
C SER A 65 -18.50 -5.74 16.61
N TRP A 66 -17.48 -4.92 16.40
CA TRP A 66 -16.85 -4.13 17.45
C TRP A 66 -17.79 -3.04 18.00
N VAL A 67 -18.43 -2.24 17.12
CA VAL A 67 -19.37 -1.18 17.54
C VAL A 67 -20.55 -1.76 18.31
N LYS A 68 -21.12 -2.90 17.89
CA LYS A 68 -22.19 -3.58 18.63
C LYS A 68 -21.76 -3.95 20.06
N ARG A 69 -20.48 -4.27 20.28
CA ARG A 69 -19.96 -4.58 21.63
C ARG A 69 -19.78 -3.34 22.51
N VAL A 70 -19.37 -2.21 21.93
CA VAL A 70 -18.96 -1.02 22.71
C VAL A 70 -19.99 0.12 22.70
N ALA A 71 -20.94 0.11 21.78
CA ALA A 71 -21.88 1.19 21.48
C ALA A 71 -23.14 0.66 20.75
N ASN A 72 -23.82 -0.32 21.37
CA ASN A 72 -24.96 -1.01 20.77
C ASN A 72 -26.16 -0.09 20.48
N GLU A 73 -26.42 0.89 21.35
CA GLU A 73 -27.53 1.85 21.18
C GLU A 73 -27.29 2.73 19.95
N GLN A 74 -26.09 3.29 19.80
CA GLN A 74 -25.72 4.11 18.64
C GLN A 74 -25.73 3.27 17.35
N PHE A 75 -25.36 2.00 17.42
CA PHE A 75 -25.48 1.08 16.29
C PHE A 75 -26.94 0.87 15.87
N ALA A 76 -27.86 0.69 16.84
CA ALA A 76 -29.27 0.50 16.55
C ALA A 76 -29.89 1.75 15.89
N GLU A 77 -29.58 2.94 16.41
CA GLU A 77 -30.00 4.22 15.82
C GLU A 77 -29.47 4.39 14.39
N LEU A 78 -28.17 4.14 14.18
CA LEU A 78 -27.57 4.20 12.86
C LEU A 78 -28.24 3.21 11.90
N SER A 79 -28.39 1.96 12.32
CA SER A 79 -28.96 0.88 11.50
C SER A 79 -30.39 1.21 11.08
N GLN A 80 -31.20 1.76 11.99
CA GLN A 80 -32.55 2.23 11.67
C GLN A 80 -32.51 3.39 10.67
N ARG A 81 -31.64 4.38 10.89
CA ARG A 81 -31.55 5.58 10.04
C ARG A 81 -31.13 5.26 8.61
N ILE A 82 -30.18 4.36 8.41
CA ILE A 82 -29.65 4.02 7.07
C ILE A 82 -30.31 2.77 6.45
N GLY A 83 -31.30 2.21 7.14
CA GLY A 83 -31.98 0.97 6.75
C GLY A 83 -31.00 -0.18 6.55
N PHE A 84 -30.09 -0.40 7.50
CA PHE A 84 -29.15 -1.53 7.46
C PHE A 84 -29.89 -2.84 7.78
N ASP A 85 -29.98 -3.73 6.79
CA ASP A 85 -30.59 -5.05 6.97
C ASP A 85 -29.50 -6.08 7.29
N GLU A 86 -29.27 -6.29 8.58
CA GLU A 86 -28.24 -7.22 9.05
C GLU A 86 -28.49 -8.66 8.54
N ASN A 87 -29.75 -9.08 8.41
CA ASN A 87 -30.09 -10.45 8.00
C ASN A 87 -29.81 -10.70 6.51
N PHE A 88 -29.76 -9.64 5.69
CA PHE A 88 -29.47 -9.75 4.28
C PHE A 88 -28.04 -9.32 3.94
N GLU A 89 -27.63 -8.12 4.37
CA GLU A 89 -26.36 -7.51 3.98
C GLU A 89 -25.18 -8.30 4.55
N VAL A 90 -25.21 -8.73 5.81
CA VAL A 90 -24.10 -9.50 6.40
C VAL A 90 -23.92 -10.85 5.71
N ILE A 91 -25.01 -11.56 5.43
CA ILE A 91 -24.96 -12.84 4.71
C ILE A 91 -24.39 -12.63 3.31
N ARG A 92 -24.90 -11.62 2.60
CA ARG A 92 -24.45 -11.30 1.24
C ARG A 92 -22.98 -10.93 1.20
N TRP A 93 -22.51 -10.07 2.10
CA TRP A 93 -21.12 -9.64 2.16
C TRP A 93 -20.19 -10.78 2.54
N THR A 94 -20.59 -11.63 3.49
CA THR A 94 -19.83 -12.83 3.88
C THR A 94 -19.64 -13.78 2.69
N ASP A 95 -20.70 -14.00 1.90
CA ASP A 95 -20.64 -14.83 0.70
C ASP A 95 -19.69 -14.24 -0.36
N ILE A 96 -19.71 -12.91 -0.55
CA ILE A 96 -18.78 -12.21 -1.45
C ILE A 96 -17.33 -12.34 -0.97
N ILE A 97 -17.08 -12.12 0.31
CA ILE A 97 -15.72 -12.21 0.90
C ILE A 97 -15.13 -13.60 0.68
N LYS A 98 -15.93 -14.65 0.92
CA LYS A 98 -15.48 -16.04 0.81
C LYS A 98 -15.21 -16.46 -0.64
N ASN A 99 -16.01 -15.95 -1.58
CA ASN A 99 -16.00 -16.41 -2.96
C ASN A 99 -15.47 -15.33 -3.94
N MET A 100 -14.72 -14.34 -3.49
CA MET A 100 -14.06 -13.35 -4.36
C MET A 100 -12.93 -14.00 -5.16
N TYR A 101 -12.90 -13.79 -6.47
CA TYR A 101 -11.81 -14.23 -7.33
C TYR A 101 -10.59 -13.31 -7.16
N LEU A 102 -9.44 -13.90 -6.86
CA LEU A 102 -8.14 -13.23 -6.79
C LEU A 102 -7.20 -13.95 -7.76
N PRO A 103 -6.79 -13.31 -8.86
CA PRO A 103 -6.00 -14.00 -9.87
C PRO A 103 -4.53 -14.12 -9.47
N GLU A 104 -3.95 -15.29 -9.73
CA GLU A 104 -2.55 -15.65 -9.50
C GLU A 104 -2.05 -16.43 -10.71
N ASP A 105 -0.75 -16.39 -10.95
CA ASP A 105 -0.08 -17.23 -11.95
C ASP A 105 0.94 -18.16 -11.29
N VAL A 106 0.80 -19.46 -11.57
CA VAL A 106 1.62 -20.52 -10.97
C VAL A 106 3.00 -20.61 -11.64
N THR A 107 3.13 -20.21 -12.91
CA THR A 107 4.39 -20.35 -13.66
C THR A 107 5.41 -19.32 -13.21
N TYR A 108 4.97 -18.08 -13.05
CA TYR A 108 5.78 -16.98 -12.53
C TYR A 108 5.75 -16.92 -10.99
N ASP A 109 4.84 -17.68 -10.34
CA ASP A 109 4.57 -17.62 -8.91
C ASP A 109 4.31 -16.17 -8.45
N ILE A 110 3.36 -15.50 -9.10
CA ILE A 110 3.00 -14.11 -8.81
C ILE A 110 1.50 -13.95 -8.64
N ILE A 111 1.16 -12.90 -7.91
CA ILE A 111 -0.18 -12.33 -7.94
C ILE A 111 -0.34 -11.67 -9.31
N LEU A 112 -1.41 -11.99 -10.03
CA LEU A 112 -1.61 -11.49 -11.37
C LEU A 112 -2.32 -10.13 -11.32
N GLN A 113 -1.77 -9.10 -11.95
CA GLN A 113 -2.35 -7.75 -11.88
C GLN A 113 -3.79 -7.71 -12.39
N GLN A 114 -4.11 -8.45 -13.46
CA GLN A 114 -5.46 -8.68 -13.99
C GLN A 114 -5.49 -9.91 -14.91
N ASP A 115 -6.67 -10.42 -15.24
CA ASP A 115 -6.80 -11.46 -16.26
C ASP A 115 -6.22 -10.98 -17.61
N GLY A 116 -5.45 -11.83 -18.28
CA GLY A 116 -4.83 -11.54 -19.59
C GLY A 116 -3.56 -10.69 -19.54
N TYR A 117 -3.02 -10.35 -18.35
CA TYR A 117 -1.77 -9.58 -18.25
C TYR A 117 -0.57 -10.30 -18.92
N LEU A 118 -0.49 -11.62 -18.76
CA LEU A 118 0.63 -12.43 -19.28
C LEU A 118 0.56 -12.74 -20.78
N ASP A 119 -0.52 -12.37 -21.47
CA ASP A 119 -0.65 -12.53 -22.92
C ASP A 119 0.19 -11.49 -23.70
N LYS A 120 0.78 -10.53 -22.99
CA LYS A 120 1.54 -9.41 -23.55
C LYS A 120 3.03 -9.76 -23.73
N ASP A 121 3.73 -8.96 -24.52
CA ASP A 121 5.19 -8.98 -24.54
C ASP A 121 5.72 -8.48 -23.19
N LEU A 122 6.35 -9.38 -22.44
CA LEU A 122 6.82 -9.15 -21.07
C LEU A 122 8.23 -8.54 -21.01
N SER A 123 8.66 -7.84 -22.05
CA SER A 123 9.91 -7.05 -22.06
C SER A 123 9.98 -6.08 -20.88
N THR A 124 11.19 -5.78 -20.44
CA THR A 124 11.43 -4.93 -19.27
C THR A 124 11.53 -3.47 -19.66
N VAL A 125 11.43 -2.56 -18.70
CA VAL A 125 11.59 -1.13 -18.99
C VAL A 125 12.95 -0.83 -19.59
N GLN A 126 14.00 -1.61 -19.30
CA GLN A 126 15.34 -1.44 -19.89
C GLN A 126 15.33 -1.59 -21.42
N ASP A 127 14.36 -2.32 -21.98
CA ASP A 127 14.25 -2.57 -23.42
C ASP A 127 13.59 -1.41 -24.18
N ILE A 128 13.00 -0.43 -23.47
CA ILE A 128 12.43 0.78 -24.09
C ILE A 128 13.56 1.74 -24.50
N PRO A 129 13.69 2.12 -25.79
CA PRO A 129 14.67 3.11 -26.23
C PRO A 129 14.54 4.44 -25.46
N ALA A 130 15.68 5.07 -25.15
CA ALA A 130 15.71 6.28 -24.32
C ALA A 130 14.96 7.47 -24.94
N ASP A 131 14.94 7.57 -26.27
CA ASP A 131 14.22 8.58 -27.05
C ASP A 131 12.71 8.33 -27.16
N GLN A 132 12.23 7.22 -26.59
CA GLN A 132 10.82 6.87 -26.52
C GLN A 132 10.24 6.99 -25.10
N ARG A 133 10.99 7.59 -24.15
CA ARG A 133 10.54 7.82 -22.78
C ARG A 133 10.32 9.31 -22.51
N PRO A 134 9.24 9.69 -21.79
CA PRO A 134 8.22 8.80 -21.21
C PRO A 134 7.22 8.28 -22.26
N ILE A 135 6.77 7.03 -22.13
CA ILE A 135 5.99 6.35 -23.18
C ILE A 135 4.65 7.05 -23.43
N ASN A 136 4.03 7.68 -22.43
CA ASN A 136 2.81 8.47 -22.61
C ASN A 136 2.96 9.68 -23.54
N GLN A 137 4.19 10.17 -23.74
CA GLN A 137 4.47 11.31 -24.63
C GLN A 137 4.93 10.87 -26.02
N HIS A 138 5.38 9.62 -26.17
CA HIS A 138 6.02 9.13 -27.40
C HIS A 138 5.26 7.99 -28.11
N TRP A 139 4.40 7.25 -27.41
CA TRP A 139 3.67 6.10 -27.96
C TRP A 139 2.19 6.43 -28.17
N SER A 140 1.58 5.78 -29.15
CA SER A 140 0.12 5.79 -29.28
C SER A 140 -0.52 5.02 -28.11
N TRP A 141 -1.70 5.47 -27.68
CA TRP A 141 -2.39 4.86 -26.54
C TRP A 141 -2.73 3.39 -26.77
N ASP A 142 -3.04 2.99 -28.01
CA ASP A 142 -3.29 1.57 -28.35
C ASP A 142 -2.07 0.69 -28.10
N ARG A 143 -0.85 1.22 -28.33
CA ARG A 143 0.40 0.50 -28.11
C ARG A 143 0.66 0.34 -26.62
N ILE A 144 0.37 1.37 -25.83
CA ILE A 144 0.51 1.34 -24.36
C ILE A 144 -0.44 0.27 -23.77
N LEU A 145 -1.72 0.28 -24.15
CA LEU A 145 -2.75 -0.63 -23.64
C LEU A 145 -2.45 -2.12 -23.90
N ARG A 146 -1.69 -2.44 -24.96
CA ARG A 146 -1.29 -3.82 -25.29
C ARG A 146 0.14 -4.16 -24.89
N SER A 147 0.80 -3.31 -24.10
CA SER A 147 2.13 -3.53 -23.55
C SER A 147 2.07 -3.92 -22.07
N CYS A 148 3.10 -4.57 -21.53
CA CYS A 148 3.12 -4.96 -20.12
C CYS A 148 3.51 -3.82 -19.17
N TYR A 149 3.76 -2.61 -19.68
CA TYR A 149 4.31 -1.52 -18.89
C TYR A 149 3.27 -0.93 -17.94
N ILE A 150 3.75 -0.63 -16.74
CA ILE A 150 2.92 -0.20 -15.62
C ILE A 150 3.25 1.26 -15.32
N LYS A 151 2.23 2.13 -15.38
CA LYS A 151 2.37 3.56 -15.06
C LYS A 151 2.86 3.77 -13.63
N GLN A 152 2.26 3.05 -12.68
CA GLN A 152 2.47 3.20 -11.25
C GLN A 152 2.16 1.93 -10.47
N ALA A 153 2.58 1.85 -9.20
CA ALA A 153 2.34 0.69 -8.34
C ALA A 153 0.86 0.24 -8.37
N ASP A 154 0.63 -1.04 -8.68
CA ASP A 154 -0.70 -1.68 -8.71
C ASP A 154 -0.71 -2.91 -7.79
N VAL A 155 -0.14 -4.04 -8.21
CA VAL A 155 0.08 -5.18 -7.29
C VAL A 155 1.01 -4.78 -6.14
N VAL A 156 2.08 -4.03 -6.45
CA VAL A 156 2.98 -3.48 -5.42
C VAL A 156 2.25 -2.53 -4.47
N GLN A 157 1.24 -1.78 -4.95
CA GLN A 157 0.41 -0.94 -4.09
C GLN A 157 -0.43 -1.79 -3.12
N GLY A 158 -1.02 -2.88 -3.59
CA GLY A 158 -1.76 -3.80 -2.71
C GLY A 158 -0.87 -4.47 -1.68
N LEU A 159 0.32 -4.91 -2.08
CA LEU A 159 1.31 -5.49 -1.16
C LEU A 159 1.81 -4.49 -0.11
N TYR A 160 1.89 -3.21 -0.43
CA TYR A 160 2.16 -2.16 0.55
C TYR A 160 1.00 -1.98 1.54
N VAL A 161 -0.24 -1.89 1.04
CA VAL A 161 -1.42 -1.65 1.89
C VAL A 161 -1.74 -2.85 2.79
N PHE A 162 -1.58 -4.06 2.25
CA PHE A 162 -1.95 -5.32 2.89
C PHE A 162 -0.73 -6.17 3.26
N GLU A 163 0.40 -5.52 3.54
CA GLU A 163 1.69 -6.16 3.79
C GLU A 163 1.61 -7.33 4.79
N GLN A 164 0.80 -7.18 5.85
CA GLN A 164 0.66 -8.18 6.90
C GLN A 164 -0.02 -9.49 6.46
N ASP A 165 -0.68 -9.49 5.29
CA ASP A 165 -1.39 -10.64 4.76
C ASP A 165 -0.46 -11.55 3.92
N PHE A 166 0.76 -11.10 3.62
CA PHE A 166 1.71 -11.78 2.74
C PHE A 166 3.07 -11.99 3.42
N ASP A 167 3.70 -13.12 3.10
CA ASP A 167 5.08 -13.36 3.51
C ASP A 167 6.08 -12.53 2.68
N SER A 168 7.30 -12.40 3.20
CA SER A 168 8.35 -11.60 2.56
C SER A 168 8.76 -12.14 1.19
N GLU A 169 8.65 -13.45 0.95
CA GLU A 169 9.03 -14.08 -0.30
C GLU A 169 8.04 -13.72 -1.41
N THR A 170 6.74 -13.75 -1.09
CA THR A 170 5.63 -13.32 -1.94
C THR A 170 5.77 -11.85 -2.31
N ILE A 171 6.05 -10.99 -1.33
CA ILE A 171 6.28 -9.56 -1.59
C ILE A 171 7.50 -9.39 -2.51
N THR A 172 8.59 -10.12 -2.26
CA THR A 172 9.84 -10.01 -3.03
C THR A 172 9.66 -10.41 -4.49
N ARG A 173 9.05 -11.56 -4.77
CA ARG A 173 8.87 -12.05 -6.15
C ARG A 173 7.94 -11.17 -6.97
N ASN A 174 6.84 -10.69 -6.37
CA ASN A 174 5.94 -9.75 -7.01
C ASN A 174 6.61 -8.39 -7.23
N PHE A 175 7.35 -7.86 -6.24
CA PHE A 175 8.10 -6.62 -6.41
C PHE A 175 9.08 -6.71 -7.58
N ASN A 176 9.91 -7.76 -7.63
CA ASN A 176 10.91 -7.95 -8.69
C ASN A 176 10.26 -8.08 -10.07
N PHE A 177 9.11 -8.76 -10.17
CA PHE A 177 8.41 -8.92 -11.44
C PHE A 177 7.81 -7.61 -11.95
N TYR A 178 7.14 -6.85 -11.08
CA TYR A 178 6.40 -5.65 -11.47
C TYR A 178 7.28 -4.39 -11.55
N GLU A 179 8.30 -4.24 -10.69
CA GLU A 179 9.21 -3.08 -10.73
C GLU A 179 9.97 -3.04 -12.05
N ALA A 180 10.44 -4.19 -12.55
CA ALA A 180 11.12 -4.29 -13.84
C ALA A 180 10.25 -3.85 -15.04
N ARG A 181 8.93 -3.72 -14.86
CA ARG A 181 7.95 -3.30 -15.87
C ARG A 181 7.30 -1.96 -15.54
N CYS A 182 7.66 -1.32 -14.43
CA CYS A 182 7.09 -0.04 -14.02
C CYS A 182 7.91 1.13 -14.60
N VAL A 183 7.27 1.96 -15.42
CA VAL A 183 7.91 3.17 -15.98
C VAL A 183 7.98 4.32 -14.97
N HIS A 184 7.17 4.22 -13.91
CA HIS A 184 7.00 5.25 -12.88
C HIS A 184 6.66 6.63 -13.46
N GLU A 185 5.80 6.67 -14.48
CA GLU A 185 5.28 7.88 -15.15
C GLU A 185 4.11 8.49 -14.36
N SER A 186 4.18 8.35 -13.04
CA SER A 186 3.26 8.92 -12.08
C SER A 186 4.04 9.24 -10.82
N SER A 187 3.77 10.42 -10.26
CA SER A 187 4.42 10.89 -9.05
C SER A 187 4.11 10.02 -7.81
N LEU A 188 3.08 9.17 -7.86
CA LEU A 188 2.73 8.23 -6.80
C LEU A 188 3.61 6.97 -6.78
N SER A 189 4.30 6.67 -7.88
CA SER A 189 4.91 5.35 -8.05
C SER A 189 6.20 5.14 -7.24
N PRO A 190 7.22 6.04 -7.29
CA PRO A 190 8.52 5.74 -6.70
C PRO A 190 8.49 5.62 -5.17
N CYS A 191 7.66 6.40 -4.47
CA CYS A 191 7.61 6.36 -3.02
C CYS A 191 7.10 5.01 -2.49
N ILE A 192 6.07 4.43 -3.11
CA ILE A 192 5.52 3.13 -2.73
C ILE A 192 6.52 2.02 -3.01
N HIS A 193 7.16 2.04 -4.19
CA HIS A 193 8.22 1.07 -4.49
C HIS A 193 9.42 1.23 -3.55
N SER A 194 9.77 2.44 -3.12
CA SER A 194 10.84 2.68 -2.15
C SER A 194 10.52 2.04 -0.78
N VAL A 195 9.27 2.14 -0.32
CA VAL A 195 8.81 1.50 0.92
C VAL A 195 8.87 -0.03 0.79
N VAL A 196 8.37 -0.60 -0.30
CA VAL A 196 8.37 -2.06 -0.49
C VAL A 196 9.79 -2.59 -0.69
N ALA A 197 10.65 -1.89 -1.45
CA ALA A 197 12.06 -2.23 -1.59
C ALA A 197 12.79 -2.24 -0.25
N SER A 198 12.50 -1.25 0.63
CA SER A 198 13.02 -1.22 2.00
C SER A 198 12.58 -2.45 2.79
N LYS A 199 11.29 -2.81 2.70
CA LYS A 199 10.71 -3.96 3.41
C LYS A 199 11.37 -5.28 3.05
N ILE A 200 11.70 -5.50 1.77
CA ILE A 200 12.36 -6.72 1.29
C ILE A 200 13.88 -6.69 1.44
N GLY A 201 14.44 -5.66 2.10
CA GLY A 201 15.88 -5.51 2.31
C GLY A 201 16.68 -5.03 1.10
N ASN A 202 16.02 -4.62 0.00
CA ASN A 202 16.69 -4.05 -1.17
C ASN A 202 16.94 -2.55 -0.99
N VAL A 203 17.85 -2.22 -0.07
CA VAL A 203 18.13 -0.85 0.38
C VAL A 203 18.67 0.04 -0.76
N ASP A 204 19.46 -0.52 -1.68
CA ASP A 204 20.02 0.25 -2.80
C ASP A 204 18.90 0.68 -3.77
N LYS A 205 17.97 -0.22 -4.14
CA LYS A 205 16.79 0.12 -4.95
C LYS A 205 15.84 1.06 -4.21
N ALA A 206 15.65 0.86 -2.90
CA ALA A 206 14.85 1.75 -2.08
C ALA A 206 15.38 3.18 -2.11
N TYR A 207 16.70 3.36 -2.03
CA TYR A 207 17.36 4.65 -2.11
C TYR A 207 17.27 5.29 -3.50
N GLU A 208 17.47 4.53 -4.56
CA GLU A 208 17.27 4.98 -5.95
C GLU A 208 15.88 5.60 -6.13
N LEU A 209 14.84 4.88 -5.72
CA LEU A 209 13.44 5.30 -5.82
C LEU A 209 13.11 6.46 -4.88
N TYR A 210 13.71 6.49 -3.68
CA TYR A 210 13.59 7.60 -2.74
C TYR A 210 14.11 8.91 -3.36
N VAL A 211 15.28 8.89 -3.99
CA VAL A 211 15.85 10.08 -4.62
C VAL A 211 14.93 10.59 -5.73
N ARG A 212 14.35 9.68 -6.53
CA ARG A 212 13.38 10.05 -7.57
C ARG A 212 12.13 10.72 -7.01
N THR A 213 11.55 10.24 -5.90
CA THR A 213 10.38 10.91 -5.28
C THR A 213 10.75 12.25 -4.64
N ALA A 214 11.89 12.32 -3.95
CA ALA A 214 12.33 13.51 -3.22
C ALA A 214 12.76 14.66 -4.12
N ARG A 215 13.20 14.35 -5.35
CA ARG A 215 13.71 15.33 -6.32
C ARG A 215 12.83 15.49 -7.55
N LEU A 216 11.63 14.90 -7.56
CA LEU A 216 10.75 14.87 -8.73
C LEU A 216 10.53 16.25 -9.35
N ASP A 217 10.09 17.22 -8.55
CA ASP A 217 9.84 18.59 -9.00
C ASP A 217 11.13 19.41 -9.17
N LEU A 218 12.17 19.14 -8.36
CA LEU A 218 13.43 19.89 -8.38
C LEU A 218 14.27 19.62 -9.63
N ASP A 219 14.25 18.38 -10.12
CA ASP A 219 14.98 17.94 -11.31
C ASP A 219 14.07 17.79 -12.54
N ASP A 220 12.77 18.09 -12.40
CA ASP A 220 11.72 17.94 -13.42
C ASP A 220 11.74 16.56 -14.12
N TYR A 221 11.79 15.49 -13.31
CA TYR A 221 11.96 14.10 -13.81
C TYR A 221 10.91 13.69 -14.86
N ASN A 222 9.67 14.14 -14.69
CA ASN A 222 8.56 13.83 -15.60
C ASN A 222 8.39 14.87 -16.72
N LYS A 223 9.14 15.98 -16.71
CA LYS A 223 8.99 17.12 -17.63
C LYS A 223 7.62 17.81 -17.55
N GLU A 224 7.08 17.88 -16.34
CA GLU A 224 5.70 18.31 -16.03
C GLU A 224 5.67 19.39 -14.93
N ALA A 225 6.82 19.82 -14.38
CA ALA A 225 6.86 20.80 -13.28
C ALA A 225 6.20 22.15 -13.63
N HIS A 226 6.11 22.48 -14.92
CA HIS A 226 5.41 23.67 -15.41
C HIS A 226 3.88 23.61 -15.24
N GLU A 227 3.30 22.42 -15.05
CA GLU A 227 1.87 22.21 -14.81
C GLU A 227 1.49 22.36 -13.34
N GLY A 228 2.46 22.28 -12.44
CA GLY A 228 2.28 22.42 -11.00
C GLY A 228 3.17 21.50 -10.18
N LEU A 229 3.08 21.64 -8.85
CA LEU A 229 3.83 20.81 -7.91
C LEU A 229 3.14 19.47 -7.65
N HIS A 230 3.91 18.40 -7.55
CA HIS A 230 3.39 17.06 -7.29
C HIS A 230 3.21 16.80 -5.79
N ILE A 231 2.14 17.36 -5.21
CA ILE A 231 1.85 17.32 -3.77
C ILE A 231 1.90 15.89 -3.18
N THR A 232 1.39 14.90 -3.91
CA THR A 232 1.42 13.51 -3.45
C THR A 232 2.83 12.92 -3.40
N SER A 233 3.75 13.34 -4.29
CA SER A 233 5.17 12.90 -4.22
C SER A 233 5.86 13.50 -2.99
N MET A 234 5.55 14.75 -2.65
CA MET A 234 6.09 15.40 -1.44
C MET A 234 5.69 14.62 -0.17
N ALA A 235 4.41 14.22 -0.06
CA ALA A 235 3.96 13.35 1.02
C ALA A 235 4.63 11.95 0.95
N GLY A 236 4.79 11.41 -0.26
CA GLY A 236 5.49 10.15 -0.52
C GLY A 236 6.93 10.12 -0.03
N THR A 237 7.64 11.26 -0.10
CA THR A 237 9.01 11.39 0.40
C THR A 237 9.09 11.15 1.90
N TRP A 238 8.11 11.64 2.67
CA TRP A 238 8.01 11.37 4.10
C TRP A 238 7.69 9.89 4.38
N LEU A 239 6.78 9.30 3.61
CA LEU A 239 6.42 7.88 3.75
C LEU A 239 7.64 6.96 3.51
N ALA A 240 8.45 7.24 2.50
CA ALA A 240 9.66 6.47 2.20
C ALA A 240 10.68 6.50 3.35
N ILE A 241 10.79 7.61 4.10
CA ILE A 241 11.63 7.67 5.30
C ILE A 241 11.00 6.86 6.43
N VAL A 242 9.73 7.14 6.77
CA VAL A 242 9.11 6.63 7.99
C VAL A 242 8.69 5.17 7.86
N GLN A 243 7.98 4.81 6.79
CA GLN A 243 7.54 3.44 6.56
C GLN A 243 8.52 2.62 5.72
N GLY A 244 9.39 3.25 4.93
CA GLY A 244 10.48 2.57 4.23
C GLY A 244 11.69 2.38 5.13
N PHE A 245 12.58 3.37 5.18
CA PHE A 245 13.87 3.26 5.85
C PHE A 245 13.78 3.05 7.36
N ALA A 246 12.83 3.65 8.08
CA ALA A 246 12.66 3.34 9.51
C ALA A 246 11.91 2.03 9.76
N GLY A 247 11.24 1.51 8.72
CA GLY A 247 10.39 0.32 8.82
C GLY A 247 9.25 0.48 9.83
N LEU A 248 8.74 1.70 10.06
CA LEU A 248 7.70 1.95 11.05
C LEU A 248 6.42 1.21 10.66
N ARG A 249 5.92 0.35 11.54
CA ARG A 249 4.59 -0.26 11.45
C ARG A 249 3.84 -0.12 12.77
N TRP A 250 2.53 -0.28 12.73
CA TRP A 250 1.68 -0.28 13.90
C TRP A 250 0.63 -1.38 13.78
N ASN A 251 0.33 -2.04 14.91
CA ASN A 251 -0.74 -3.03 14.99
C ASN A 251 -1.30 -3.08 16.42
N GLN A 252 -2.08 -4.12 16.73
CA GLN A 252 -2.66 -4.33 18.06
C GLN A 252 -1.63 -4.44 19.21
N TYR A 253 -0.38 -4.79 18.90
CA TYR A 253 0.72 -4.92 19.87
C TYR A 253 1.52 -3.63 20.08
N GLY A 254 1.29 -2.58 19.27
CA GLY A 254 1.95 -1.29 19.40
C GLY A 254 2.73 -0.87 18.15
N LEU A 255 3.73 -0.01 18.35
CA LEU A 255 4.64 0.45 17.31
C LEU A 255 5.80 -0.55 17.14
N SER A 256 6.23 -0.73 15.90
CA SER A 256 7.46 -1.45 15.58
C SER A 256 8.31 -0.68 14.57
N LEU A 257 9.63 -0.87 14.66
CA LEU A 257 10.65 -0.36 13.74
C LEU A 257 11.49 -1.53 13.22
N ASN A 258 11.82 -1.48 11.94
CA ASN A 258 12.82 -2.35 11.33
C ASN A 258 13.71 -1.51 10.40
N PRO A 259 14.64 -0.74 10.98
CA PRO A 259 15.32 0.33 10.28
C PRO A 259 16.48 -0.16 9.41
N HIS A 260 16.68 0.53 8.29
CA HIS A 260 17.81 0.41 7.40
C HIS A 260 18.38 1.79 7.10
N ILE A 261 19.71 1.90 7.02
CA ILE A 261 20.37 3.13 6.58
C ILE A 261 20.97 2.92 5.19
N PRO A 262 20.59 3.72 4.18
CA PRO A 262 21.27 3.69 2.89
C PRO A 262 22.70 4.22 3.03
N LYS A 263 23.60 3.74 2.17
CA LYS A 263 25.07 4.02 2.22
C LYS A 263 25.41 5.51 2.19
N HIS A 264 24.51 6.33 1.65
CA HIS A 264 24.70 7.78 1.50
C HIS A 264 24.35 8.58 2.77
N TRP A 265 23.76 7.96 3.79
CA TRP A 265 23.33 8.63 5.02
C TRP A 265 24.17 8.19 6.21
N LYS A 266 24.47 9.16 7.09
CA LYS A 266 25.06 8.89 8.41
C LYS A 266 23.97 8.63 9.45
N GLU A 267 22.89 9.40 9.34
CA GLU A 267 21.72 9.32 10.19
C GLU A 267 20.51 9.95 9.49
N PHE A 268 19.32 9.63 9.99
CA PHE A 268 18.10 10.39 9.73
C PHE A 268 17.25 10.43 11.00
N SER A 269 16.44 11.48 11.15
CA SER A 269 15.58 11.68 12.31
C SER A 269 14.21 12.18 11.89
N PHE A 270 13.16 11.76 12.61
CA PHE A 270 11.81 12.22 12.41
C PHE A 270 11.01 12.20 13.71
N LYS A 271 9.92 12.98 13.74
CA LYS A 271 8.96 12.97 14.84
C LYS A 271 7.64 12.38 14.39
N LEU A 272 6.93 11.72 15.30
CA LEU A 272 5.57 11.24 15.07
C LEU A 272 4.71 11.38 16.32
N ILE A 273 3.41 11.54 16.11
CA ILE A 273 2.41 11.53 17.18
C ILE A 273 1.69 10.18 17.12
N TYR A 274 1.83 9.37 18.18
CA TYR A 274 1.16 8.07 18.30
C TYR A 274 0.27 8.06 19.54
N LYS A 275 -1.05 7.89 19.34
CA LYS A 275 -2.05 7.91 20.43
C LYS A 275 -1.89 9.14 21.36
N GLY A 276 -1.57 10.30 20.79
CA GLY A 276 -1.35 11.56 21.50
C GLY A 276 0.04 11.74 22.12
N ALA A 277 0.91 10.73 22.07
CA ALA A 277 2.29 10.82 22.53
C ALA A 277 3.22 11.29 21.41
N LEU A 278 4.15 12.20 21.71
CA LEU A 278 5.15 12.70 20.77
C LEU A 278 6.45 11.90 20.92
N LEU A 279 6.88 11.24 19.84
CA LEU A 279 8.15 10.52 19.78
C LEU A 279 9.09 11.20 18.80
N THR A 280 10.37 11.26 19.16
CA THR A 280 11.49 11.56 18.26
C THR A 280 12.29 10.28 18.07
N ILE A 281 12.50 9.90 16.81
CA ILE A 281 13.22 8.69 16.43
C ILE A 281 14.40 9.12 15.56
N THR A 282 15.60 8.73 15.96
CA THR A 282 16.84 8.97 15.22
C THR A 282 17.49 7.62 14.91
N VAL A 283 17.77 7.38 13.65
CA VAL A 283 18.38 6.13 13.16
C VAL A 283 19.75 6.46 12.58
N SER A 284 20.77 5.77 13.06
CA SER A 284 22.14 5.82 12.53
C SER A 284 22.57 4.46 12.00
N SER A 285 23.82 4.35 11.52
CA SER A 285 24.38 3.08 11.09
C SER A 285 24.63 2.05 12.19
N SER A 286 24.57 2.45 13.45
CA SER A 286 24.90 1.60 14.61
C SER A 286 23.86 1.63 15.72
N THR A 287 22.94 2.61 15.72
CA THR A 287 21.99 2.82 16.82
C THR A 287 20.64 3.33 16.33
N VAL A 288 19.58 2.94 17.04
CA VAL A 288 18.29 3.62 17.05
C VAL A 288 18.12 4.32 18.40
N ASN A 289 17.92 5.63 18.37
CA ASN A 289 17.62 6.44 19.53
C ASN A 289 16.14 6.85 19.50
N ILE A 290 15.43 6.62 20.60
CA ILE A 290 14.00 6.92 20.72
C ILE A 290 13.79 7.77 21.97
N LEU A 291 13.24 8.96 21.78
CA LEU A 291 12.84 9.86 22.86
C LEU A 291 11.33 9.99 22.87
N LEU A 292 10.70 9.55 23.96
CA LEU A 292 9.30 9.86 24.26
C LEU A 292 9.26 11.26 24.90
N GLU A 293 8.95 12.29 24.09
CA GLU A 293 8.95 13.68 24.55
C GLU A 293 7.75 14.00 25.43
N SER A 294 6.57 13.45 25.10
CA SER A 294 5.35 13.65 25.86
C SER A 294 4.36 12.50 25.64
N GLY A 295 3.39 12.36 26.56
CA GLY A 295 2.37 11.31 26.52
C GLY A 295 2.85 9.98 27.09
N PHE A 296 2.18 8.90 26.70
CA PHE A 296 2.44 7.55 27.20
C PHE A 296 2.45 6.52 26.07
N VAL A 297 3.57 5.80 25.95
CA VAL A 297 3.70 4.62 25.10
C VAL A 297 4.43 3.58 25.95
N PRO A 298 3.82 2.43 26.28
CA PRO A 298 4.42 1.48 27.23
C PRO A 298 5.68 0.83 26.68
N SER A 299 5.68 0.53 25.37
CA SER A 299 6.80 -0.12 24.71
C SER A 299 6.80 0.12 23.20
N ILE A 300 7.95 -0.14 22.59
CA ILE A 300 8.15 -0.16 21.14
C ILE A 300 8.99 -1.38 20.77
N SER A 301 8.68 -2.00 19.64
CA SER A 301 9.48 -3.10 19.09
C SER A 301 10.52 -2.56 18.12
N VAL A 302 11.78 -2.98 18.22
CA VAL A 302 12.85 -2.67 17.26
C VAL A 302 13.53 -3.98 16.89
N CYS A 303 13.56 -4.32 15.59
CA CYS A 303 14.16 -5.56 15.08
C CYS A 303 13.68 -6.82 15.84
N ASN A 304 12.36 -6.92 16.08
CA ASN A 304 11.70 -8.00 16.82
C ASN A 304 12.02 -8.11 18.34
N GLN A 305 12.68 -7.10 18.92
CA GLN A 305 12.87 -6.99 20.36
C GLN A 305 12.04 -5.85 20.94
N THR A 306 11.40 -6.07 22.08
CA THR A 306 10.51 -5.10 22.73
C THR A 306 11.25 -4.34 23.82
N TYR A 307 11.15 -3.01 23.78
CA TYR A 307 11.77 -2.13 24.76
C TYR A 307 10.72 -1.24 25.43
N SER A 308 10.83 -1.06 26.74
CA SER A 308 10.01 -0.10 27.48
C SER A 308 10.47 1.33 27.22
N LEU A 309 9.53 2.26 27.12
CA LEU A 309 9.81 3.68 26.98
C LEU A 309 9.49 4.42 28.28
N GLN A 310 10.35 5.37 28.62
CA GLN A 310 10.14 6.30 29.73
C GLN A 310 10.17 7.73 29.18
N ALA A 311 9.16 8.53 29.53
CA ALA A 311 9.08 9.91 29.07
C ALA A 311 10.30 10.73 29.54
N GLY A 312 10.88 11.51 28.62
CA GLY A 312 12.05 12.35 28.86
C GLY A 312 13.40 11.62 28.95
N VAL A 313 13.42 10.28 28.83
CA VAL A 313 14.64 9.49 28.81
C VAL A 313 14.85 8.94 27.40
N GLU A 314 16.02 9.20 26.81
CA GLU A 314 16.36 8.64 25.51
C GLU A 314 16.74 7.16 25.66
N LEU A 315 16.08 6.31 24.88
CA LEU A 315 16.41 4.91 24.74
C LEU A 315 17.33 4.73 23.54
N SER A 316 18.56 4.28 23.77
CA SER A 316 19.55 3.96 22.73
C SER A 316 19.66 2.44 22.55
N ILE A 317 19.33 1.96 21.35
CA ILE A 317 19.36 0.53 20.99
C ILE A 317 20.47 0.32 19.95
N PRO A 318 21.50 -0.52 20.22
CA PRO A 318 22.48 -0.88 19.21
C PRO A 318 21.83 -1.76 18.13
N ILE A 319 22.24 -1.58 16.87
CA ILE A 319 21.76 -2.39 15.74
C ILE A 319 22.97 -3.07 15.11
N ASP A 320 22.98 -4.39 15.16
CA ASP A 320 23.93 -5.21 14.42
C ASP A 320 23.39 -5.41 12.99
N LYS A 321 24.28 -5.32 11.99
CA LYS A 321 23.92 -5.44 10.57
C LYS A 321 23.74 -6.88 10.12
#